data_AF-A0A522DDU0-F1
#
_entry.id   AF-A0A522DDU0-F1
#
_cell.length_a   1.000
_cell.length_b   1.000
_cell.length_c   1.000
_cell.angle_alpha   90.00
_cell.angle_beta   90.00
_cell.angle_gamma   90.00
#
_symmetry.space_group_name_H-M   'P 1'
#
loop_
_entity.id
_entity.type
_entity.pdbx_description
1 polymer ?
#
loop_
_entity_poly.entity_id
_entity_poly.type
_entity_poly.pdbx_seq_one_letter_code
_entity_poly.pdbx_strand_id
1 'polypeptide(L)'
;MKITLRYKHGNFQNTWNQTMALPLTPSDTPEFQKNHPIKPEDEFIVSFDLPHGEGMKALKDVFNKHGRGRITTMLTGMFWVKDIDWPIVNELRNRKDIRCCGPTAKGRGPGY
;
A
#
# COMPACT_ATOMS: atom_id res chain seq x y z
N MET A 1 0.28 35.16 -17.07
CA MET A 1 0.90 33.96 -17.71
C MET A 1 0.17 32.74 -17.17
N LYS A 2 -0.66 32.08 -17.98
CA LYS A 2 -1.54 30.99 -17.56
C LYS A 2 -0.89 29.67 -17.98
N ILE A 3 -0.29 28.94 -17.03
CA ILE A 3 0.35 27.66 -17.32
C ILE A 3 -0.75 26.61 -17.42
N THR A 4 -1.04 26.19 -18.64
CA THR A 4 -1.95 25.07 -18.90
C THR A 4 -1.15 23.77 -18.82
N LEU A 5 -1.19 23.08 -17.67
CA LEU A 5 -0.70 21.70 -17.57
C LEU A 5 -1.64 20.78 -18.36
N ARG A 6 -1.21 20.36 -19.55
CA ARG A 6 -1.88 19.31 -20.32
C ARG A 6 -1.60 17.97 -19.64
N TYR A 7 -2.50 17.52 -18.79
CA TYR A 7 -2.45 16.18 -18.20
C TYR A 7 -2.75 15.16 -19.30
N LYS A 8 -1.76 14.34 -19.65
CA LYS A 8 -1.93 13.24 -20.61
C LYS A 8 -2.71 12.15 -19.88
N HIS A 9 -3.98 12.00 -20.24
CA HIS A 9 -4.87 10.97 -19.73
C HIS A 9 -4.33 9.61 -20.18
N GLY A 10 -3.42 9.03 -19.39
CA GLY A 10 -2.98 7.65 -19.55
C GLY A 10 -4.05 6.75 -18.97
N ASN A 11 -4.59 5.85 -19.81
CA ASN A 11 -5.61 4.87 -19.46
C ASN A 11 -5.33 4.18 -18.11
N PHE A 12 -6.07 4.56 -17.07
CA PHE A 12 -6.06 3.93 -15.73
C PHE A 12 -6.95 2.67 -15.69
N GLN A 13 -6.96 1.91 -16.79
CA GLN A 13 -7.58 0.59 -16.87
C GLN A 13 -6.45 -0.43 -17.07
N ASN A 14 -6.31 -1.34 -16.10
CA ASN A 14 -5.45 -2.54 -16.14
C ASN A 14 -3.93 -2.37 -15.94
N THR A 15 -3.48 -1.79 -14.82
CA THR A 15 -2.13 -2.09 -14.28
C THR A 15 -2.13 -2.71 -12.88
N TRP A 16 -3.30 -3.10 -12.37
CA TRP A 16 -3.44 -3.83 -11.09
C TRP A 16 -3.28 -5.34 -11.22
N ASN A 17 -2.53 -5.81 -12.22
CA ASN A 17 -2.19 -7.22 -12.38
C ASN A 17 -0.72 -7.35 -12.73
N GLN A 18 -0.04 -8.19 -11.95
CA GLN A 18 1.32 -8.71 -12.07
C GLN A 18 2.37 -8.06 -11.16
N THR A 19 2.42 -8.57 -9.94
CA THR A 19 3.65 -9.15 -9.36
C THR A 19 4.94 -8.33 -9.48
N MET A 20 4.90 -7.01 -9.29
CA MET A 20 6.09 -6.20 -9.03
C MET A 20 5.64 -4.85 -8.47
N ALA A 21 6.27 -4.43 -7.38
CA ALA A 21 5.95 -3.23 -6.61
C ALA A 21 5.64 -2.03 -7.52
N LEU A 22 4.49 -1.39 -7.31
CA LEU A 22 4.22 -0.09 -7.94
C LEU A 22 5.34 0.89 -7.57
N PRO A 23 5.77 1.76 -8.50
CA PRO A 23 6.63 2.88 -8.14
C PRO A 23 5.95 3.73 -7.05
N LEU A 24 6.75 4.18 -6.08
CA LEU A 24 6.36 4.88 -4.85
C LEU A 24 5.57 6.20 -5.04
N THR A 25 5.18 6.59 -6.25
CA THR A 25 5.18 8.00 -6.66
C THR A 25 3.89 8.57 -7.31
N PRO A 26 2.67 8.09 -6.98
CA PRO A 26 1.51 9.02 -7.05
C PRO A 26 0.58 9.06 -5.82
N SER A 27 0.76 8.22 -4.79
CA SER A 27 -0.17 8.18 -3.64
C SER A 27 -0.09 9.36 -2.67
N ASP A 28 0.97 10.16 -2.75
CA ASP A 28 1.26 11.16 -1.72
C ASP A 28 0.56 12.50 -1.97
N THR A 29 -0.05 12.70 -3.14
CA THR A 29 -0.77 13.94 -3.41
C THR A 29 -2.18 13.91 -2.82
N PRO A 30 -2.64 15.00 -2.18
CA PRO A 30 -4.01 15.09 -1.66
C PRO A 30 -5.08 14.82 -2.73
N GLU A 31 -4.86 15.25 -3.97
CA GLU A 31 -5.78 15.03 -5.09
C GLU A 31 -5.91 13.54 -5.43
N PHE A 32 -4.80 12.80 -5.43
CA PHE A 32 -4.84 11.36 -5.67
C PHE A 32 -5.58 10.65 -4.55
N GLN A 33 -5.26 10.97 -3.30
CA GLN A 33 -5.89 10.35 -2.12
C GLN A 33 -7.41 10.60 -2.08
N LYS A 34 -7.82 11.81 -2.46
CA LYS A 34 -9.24 12.18 -2.57
C LYS A 34 -9.97 11.39 -3.66
N ASN A 35 -9.32 11.16 -4.80
CA ASN A 35 -9.91 10.44 -5.94
C ASN A 35 -9.84 8.91 -5.79
N HIS A 36 -8.97 8.41 -4.90
CA HIS A 36 -8.77 6.99 -4.62
C HIS A 36 -8.89 6.69 -3.13
N PRO A 37 -10.07 6.85 -2.52
CA PRO A 37 -10.26 6.53 -1.10
C PRO A 37 -10.04 5.03 -0.86
N ILE A 38 -9.28 4.72 0.19
CA ILE A 38 -9.12 3.33 0.67
C ILE A 38 -10.40 2.94 1.40
N LYS A 39 -10.97 1.80 1.01
CA LYS A 39 -12.21 1.27 1.58
C LYS A 39 -11.90 0.23 2.66
N PRO A 40 -12.80 0.02 3.63
CA PRO A 40 -12.59 -0.96 4.70
C PRO A 40 -12.32 -2.40 4.20
N GLU A 41 -12.89 -2.77 3.05
CA GLU A 41 -12.67 -4.09 2.45
C GLU A 41 -11.36 -4.23 1.67
N ASP A 42 -10.65 -3.12 1.42
CA ASP A 42 -9.39 -3.15 0.69
C ASP A 42 -8.30 -3.77 1.56
N GLU A 43 -7.53 -4.66 0.95
CA GLU A 43 -6.39 -5.32 1.57
C GLU A 43 -5.12 -4.87 0.87
N PHE A 44 -4.03 -4.79 1.61
CA PHE A 44 -2.73 -4.38 1.12
C PHE A 44 -1.72 -5.47 1.40
N ILE A 45 -0.77 -5.65 0.48
CA ILE A 45 0.44 -6.44 0.73
C ILE A 45 1.55 -5.47 1.10
N VAL A 46 2.23 -5.78 2.20
CA VAL A 46 3.45 -5.12 2.65
C VAL A 46 4.56 -6.16 2.67
N SER A 47 5.67 -5.91 1.98
CA SER A 47 6.87 -6.74 2.05
C SER A 47 8.07 -5.92 2.49
N PHE A 48 8.94 -6.55 3.28
CA PHE A 48 10.12 -5.92 3.85
C PHE A 48 11.39 -6.58 3.34
N ASP A 49 12.45 -5.79 3.20
CA ASP A 49 13.83 -6.27 3.06
C ASP A 49 14.45 -6.51 4.45
N LEU A 50 13.67 -7.09 5.36
CA LEU A 50 14.04 -7.41 6.73
C LEU A 50 13.75 -8.88 7.04
N PRO A 51 14.42 -9.47 8.06
CA PRO A 51 13.96 -10.71 8.66
C PRO A 51 12.49 -10.61 9.07
N HIS A 52 11.74 -11.69 8.89
CA HIS A 52 10.28 -11.72 9.12
C HIS A 52 9.87 -11.15 10.49
N GLY A 53 10.62 -11.45 11.56
CA GLY A 53 10.34 -10.93 12.91
C GLY A 53 10.50 -9.41 13.03
N GLU A 54 11.48 -8.83 12.34
CA GLU A 54 11.71 -7.38 12.34
C GLU A 54 10.68 -6.64 11.48
N GLY A 55 10.32 -7.20 10.31
CA GLY A 55 9.22 -6.66 9.49
C GLY A 55 7.89 -6.67 10.22
N MET A 56 7.60 -7.75 10.96
CA MET A 56 6.43 -7.85 11.84
C MET A 56 6.42 -6.75 12.92
N LYS A 57 7.56 -6.56 13.59
CA LYS A 57 7.69 -5.52 14.63
C LYS A 57 7.49 -4.13 14.03
N ALA A 58 8.16 -3.84 12.92
CA ALA A 58 8.02 -2.58 12.19
C ALA A 58 6.57 -2.27 11.81
N LEU A 59 5.84 -3.27 11.30
CA LEU A 59 4.44 -3.12 10.92
C LEU A 59 3.55 -2.84 12.14
N LYS A 60 3.76 -3.57 13.25
CA LYS A 60 3.05 -3.32 14.52
C LYS A 60 3.34 -1.94 15.08
N ASP A 61 4.58 -1.47 15.00
CA ASP A 61 4.96 -0.13 15.48
C ASP A 61 4.20 0.96 14.72
N VAL A 62 4.07 0.83 13.39
CA VAL A 62 3.25 1.74 12.58
C VAL A 62 1.77 1.66 12.96
N PHE A 63 1.21 0.45 13.09
CA PHE A 63 -0.21 0.29 13.44
C PHE A 63 -0.54 0.83 14.84
N ASN A 64 0.35 0.61 15.81
CA ASN A 64 0.21 1.15 17.16
C ASN A 64 0.26 2.68 17.17
N LYS A 65 1.17 3.29 16.40
CA LYS A 65 1.26 4.75 16.27
C LYS A 65 -0.01 5.38 15.71
N HIS A 66 -0.67 4.71 14.77
CA HIS A 66 -1.91 5.19 14.15
C HIS A 66 -3.19 4.74 14.88
N GLY A 67 -3.07 3.87 15.89
CA GLY A 67 -4.21 3.31 16.62
C GLY A 67 -5.11 2.40 15.79
N ARG A 68 -4.65 1.93 14.62
CA ARG A 68 -5.41 1.08 13.69
C ARG A 68 -4.48 0.37 12.70
N GLY A 69 -5.07 -0.53 11.93
CA GLY A 69 -4.36 -1.43 11.03
C GLY A 69 -4.32 -2.85 11.60
N ARG A 70 -4.53 -3.84 10.74
CA ARG A 70 -4.62 -5.24 11.14
C ARG A 70 -3.89 -6.11 10.14
N ILE A 71 -3.12 -7.06 10.64
CA ILE A 71 -2.50 -8.11 9.83
C ILE A 71 -3.52 -9.23 9.66
N THR A 72 -3.84 -9.60 8.43
CA THR A 72 -4.81 -10.66 8.11
C THR A 72 -4.12 -11.98 7.78
N THR A 73 -3.02 -11.93 7.02
CA THR A 73 -2.26 -13.12 6.62
C THR A 73 -0.77 -12.81 6.64
N MET A 74 0.04 -13.83 6.94
CA MET A 74 1.49 -13.74 6.94
C MET A 74 2.06 -14.88 6.11
N LEU A 75 2.90 -14.53 5.15
CA LEU A 75 3.76 -15.46 4.43
C LEU A 75 5.18 -14.93 4.54
N THR A 76 6.20 -15.79 4.48
CA THR A 76 7.60 -15.40 4.72
C THR A 76 8.00 -14.13 3.95
N GLY A 77 8.15 -13.01 4.68
CA GLY A 77 8.52 -11.70 4.12
C GLY A 77 7.38 -10.85 3.53
N MET A 78 6.12 -11.30 3.60
CA MET A 78 4.93 -10.61 3.08
C MET A 78 3.77 -10.63 4.09
N PHE A 79 3.20 -9.46 4.33
CA PHE A 79 2.11 -9.24 5.26
C PHE A 79 0.89 -8.71 4.51
N TRP A 80 -0.23 -9.40 4.63
CA TRP A 80 -1.52 -8.88 4.18
C TRP A 80 -2.10 -8.07 5.31
N VAL A 81 -2.55 -6.87 5.00
CA VAL A 81 -3.02 -5.91 5.99
C VAL A 81 -4.33 -5.26 5.56
N LYS A 82 -5.18 -4.96 6.52
CA LYS A 82 -6.47 -4.29 6.37
C LYS A 82 -6.62 -3.19 7.39
N ASP A 83 -7.72 -2.45 7.30
CA ASP A 83 -8.10 -1.39 8.25
C ASP A 83 -7.05 -0.26 8.29
N ILE A 84 -6.44 0.02 7.13
CA ILE A 84 -5.46 1.08 6.92
C ILE A 84 -5.99 2.16 5.97
N ASP A 85 -5.32 3.30 5.93
CA ASP A 85 -5.61 4.39 5.01
C ASP A 85 -4.32 5.07 4.50
N TRP A 86 -4.47 6.17 3.77
CA TRP A 86 -3.35 6.83 3.11
C TRP A 86 -2.22 7.26 4.06
N PRO A 87 -2.49 7.88 5.22
CA PRO A 87 -1.46 8.11 6.25
C PRO A 87 -0.61 6.88 6.59
N ILE A 88 -1.24 5.73 6.80
CA ILE A 88 -0.53 4.48 7.12
C ILE A 88 0.23 3.95 5.91
N VAL A 89 -0.40 3.93 4.73
CA VAL A 89 0.23 3.48 3.48
C VAL A 89 1.46 4.33 3.15
N ASN A 90 1.37 5.65 3.32
CA ASN A 90 2.48 6.55 3.03
C ASN A 90 3.59 6.40 4.07
N GLU A 91 3.26 6.21 5.36
CA GLU A 91 4.27 5.92 6.38
C GLU A 91 5.04 4.63 6.05
N LEU A 92 4.34 3.58 5.64
CA LEU A 92 4.95 2.32 5.20
C LEU A 92 5.81 2.54 3.95
N ARG A 93 5.30 3.21 2.91
CA ARG A 93 6.05 3.48 1.67
C ARG A 93 7.30 4.34 1.88
N ASN A 94 7.31 5.19 2.89
CA ASN A 94 8.46 6.04 3.21
C ASN A 94 9.56 5.32 3.99
N ARG A 95 9.34 4.07 4.43
CA ARG A 95 10.38 3.29 5.09
C ARG A 95 11.36 2.75 4.06
N LYS A 96 12.65 2.86 4.37
CA LYS A 96 13.75 2.36 3.51
C LYS A 96 13.84 0.83 3.47
N ASP A 97 13.18 0.17 4.42
CA ASP A 97 13.19 -1.27 4.59
C ASP A 97 11.95 -1.95 3.98
N ILE A 98 11.06 -1.18 3.36
CA ILE A 98 9.90 -1.69 2.63
C ILE A 98 10.25 -1.91 1.17
N ARG A 99 10.06 -3.15 0.72
CA ARG A 99 10.21 -3.56 -0.67
C ARG A 99 8.95 -3.29 -1.47
N CYS A 100 7.77 -3.50 -0.87
CA CYS A 100 6.50 -3.14 -1.50
C CYS A 100 5.42 -2.83 -0.45
N CYS A 101 4.51 -1.91 -0.79
CA CYS A 101 3.29 -1.63 -0.04
C CYS A 101 2.20 -1.20 -1.03
N GLY A 102 1.18 -2.03 -1.27
CA GLY A 102 0.14 -1.73 -2.25
C GLY A 102 -1.10 -2.59 -2.11
N PRO A 103 -2.24 -2.14 -2.64
CA PRO A 103 -3.50 -2.87 -2.52
C PRO A 103 -3.41 -4.19 -3.30
N THR A 104 -4.10 -5.21 -2.81
CA THR A 104 -4.28 -6.48 -3.50
C THR A 104 -5.34 -6.33 -4.57
N ALA A 105 -5.17 -7.02 -5.70
CA ALA A 105 -6.27 -7.19 -6.64
C ALA A 105 -7.37 -7.98 -5.90
N LYS A 106 -8.51 -7.33 -5.62
CA LYS A 106 -9.66 -7.95 -4.94
C LYS A 106 -9.94 -9.34 -5.53
N GLY A 107 -9.89 -10.38 -4.68
CA GLY A 107 -10.46 -11.70 -4.98
C GLY A 107 -9.53 -12.92 -4.89
N ARG A 108 -8.25 -12.77 -4.55
CA ARG A 108 -7.38 -13.93 -4.29
C ARG A 108 -6.54 -13.75 -3.04
N GLY A 109 -7.20 -13.79 -1.88
CA GLY A 109 -6.52 -14.41 -0.74
C GLY A 109 -6.15 -15.85 -1.15
N PRO A 110 -5.14 -16.48 -0.54
CA PRO A 110 -4.97 -17.91 -0.68
C PRO A 110 -6.24 -18.57 -0.12
N GLY A 111 -7.17 -18.93 -1.01
CA GLY A 111 -8.06 -20.04 -0.73
C GLY A 111 -7.16 -21.23 -0.44
N TYR A 112 -7.44 -21.90 0.68
CA TYR A 112 -6.83 -23.16 1.08
C TYR A 112 -6.53 -24.10 -0.09
#